data_AF-A0A2G5P3W4-F1
#
_entry.id   AF-A0A2G5P3W4-F1
#
_cell.length_a   1.000
_cell.length_b   1.000
_cell.length_c   1.000
_cell.angle_alpha   90.00
_cell.angle_beta   90.00
_cell.angle_gamma   90.00
#
_symmetry.space_group_name_H-M   'P 1'
#
loop_
_entity.id
_entity.type
_entity.pdbx_description
1 polymer ?
#
loop_
_entity_poly.entity_id
_entity_poly.type
_entity_poly.pdbx_seq_one_letter_code
_entity_poly.pdbx_strand_id
1 'polypeptide(L)'
;TASAYRCQADHLDNFSQDGQTNVDELGLDCGPDNRMAYQQNWTTRLNTDGRVEWTPPAHLDRGQPRVNPYHQPADMLAHFHKRFRHQHPPGTDPPG
;
A
#
# COMPACT_ATOMS: atom_id res chain seq x y z
N THR A 1 -6.27 -5.57 -2.46
CA THR A 1 -6.45 -4.19 -1.99
C THR A 1 -7.90 -3.95 -1.61
N ALA A 2 -8.16 -3.19 -0.56
CA ALA A 2 -9.49 -2.80 -0.08
C ALA A 2 -9.62 -1.27 -0.02
N SER A 3 -10.84 -0.74 0.04
CA SER A 3 -11.10 0.68 0.29
C SER A 3 -10.77 1.04 1.74
N ALA A 4 -10.31 2.27 1.99
CA ALA A 4 -10.00 2.78 3.33
C ALA A 4 -11.19 2.65 4.31
N TYR A 5 -12.43 2.73 3.83
CA TYR A 5 -13.64 2.54 4.65
C TYR A 5 -13.81 1.12 5.21
N ARG A 6 -13.00 0.16 4.71
CA ARG A 6 -12.94 -1.23 5.17
C ARG A 6 -11.59 -1.55 5.84
N CYS A 7 -10.80 -0.52 6.12
CA CYS A 7 -9.54 -0.63 6.85
C CYS A 7 -9.71 -0.10 8.27
N GLN A 8 -8.80 -0.53 9.13
CA GLN A 8 -8.65 -0.11 10.51
C GLN A 8 -7.24 0.49 10.65
N ALA A 9 -7.05 1.40 11.61
CA ALA A 9 -5.70 1.76 12.03
C ALA A 9 -5.06 0.53 12.68
N ASP A 10 -3.91 0.12 12.18
CA ASP A 10 -3.15 -1.03 12.68
C ASP A 10 -1.76 -0.58 13.13
N HIS A 11 -1.26 -1.19 14.20
CA HIS A 11 0.08 -0.90 14.68
C HIS A 11 1.12 -1.53 13.74
N LEU A 12 2.10 -0.75 13.30
CA LEU A 12 3.18 -1.24 12.42
C LEU A 12 4.11 -2.20 13.17
N ASP A 13 4.36 -1.91 14.45
CA ASP A 13 4.89 -2.88 15.40
C ASP A 13 3.74 -3.48 16.20
N ASN A 14 3.75 -4.80 16.39
CA ASN A 14 2.62 -5.50 16.99
C ASN A 14 2.28 -4.92 18.39
N PHE A 15 1.03 -4.53 18.61
CA PHE A 15 0.56 -4.00 19.89
C PHE A 15 0.87 -4.91 21.08
N SER A 16 0.81 -6.24 20.89
CA SER A 16 1.15 -7.22 21.93
C SER A 16 2.65 -7.32 22.24
N GLN A 17 3.49 -6.65 21.45
CA GLN A 17 4.95 -6.57 21.57
C GLN A 17 5.40 -5.12 21.79
N ASP A 18 4.62 -4.35 22.57
CA ASP A 18 4.91 -2.95 22.93
C ASP A 18 4.83 -1.93 21.77
N GLY A 19 4.09 -2.23 20.70
CA GLY A 19 3.82 -1.26 19.62
C GLY A 19 3.09 -0.01 20.11
N GLN A 20 3.51 1.19 19.68
CA GLN A 20 2.93 2.45 20.14
C GLN A 20 1.80 2.95 19.24
N THR A 21 0.93 3.78 19.79
CA THR A 21 -0.17 4.43 19.07
C THR A 21 0.25 5.81 18.51
N ASN A 22 1.54 6.00 18.24
CA ASN A 22 2.05 7.22 17.62
C ASN A 22 1.61 7.27 16.15
N VAL A 23 1.37 8.45 15.59
CA VAL A 23 0.84 8.58 14.21
C VAL A 23 1.80 8.00 13.16
N ASP A 24 3.09 7.99 13.44
CA ASP A 24 4.17 7.43 12.63
C ASP A 24 4.43 5.94 12.90
N GLU A 25 3.74 5.34 13.87
CA GLU A 25 3.76 3.92 14.19
C GLU A 25 2.46 3.19 13.80
N LEU A 26 1.54 3.87 13.09
CA LEU A 26 0.28 3.31 12.63
C LEU A 26 0.19 3.25 11.09
N GLY A 27 -0.46 2.20 10.58
CA GLY A 27 -0.83 2.00 9.18
C GLY A 27 -2.35 1.79 9.01
N LEU A 28 -2.83 1.69 7.76
CA LEU A 28 -4.24 1.38 7.47
C LEU A 28 -4.36 0.03 6.78
N ASP A 29 -4.91 -0.94 7.51
CA ASP A 29 -4.95 -2.33 7.06
C ASP A 29 -6.39 -2.86 7.11
N CYS A 30 -6.75 -3.69 6.13
CA CYS A 30 -8.03 -4.40 6.18
C CYS A 30 -7.90 -5.70 6.99
N GLY A 31 -9.02 -6.28 7.45
CA GLY A 31 -8.98 -7.46 8.32
C GLY A 31 -8.14 -8.64 7.80
N PRO A 32 -8.17 -9.00 6.50
CA PRO A 32 -7.22 -9.97 5.92
C PRO A 32 -5.75 -9.58 6.05
N ASP A 33 -5.39 -8.33 5.77
CA ASP A 33 -4.01 -7.85 5.79
C ASP A 33 -3.48 -7.78 7.24
N ASN A 34 -4.31 -7.34 8.19
CA ASN A 34 -4.01 -7.45 9.63
C ASN A 34 -3.62 -8.89 10.00
N ARG A 35 -4.42 -9.88 9.59
CA ARG A 35 -4.11 -11.30 9.88
C ARG A 35 -2.80 -11.75 9.24
N MET A 36 -2.43 -11.22 8.07
CA MET A 36 -1.14 -11.51 7.46
C MET A 36 0.01 -10.96 8.32
N ALA A 37 -0.10 -9.72 8.80
CA ALA A 37 0.88 -9.09 9.69
C ALA A 37 1.03 -9.88 11.01
N TYR A 38 -0.08 -10.19 11.69
CA TYR A 38 -0.04 -10.83 13.01
C TYR A 38 0.21 -12.34 12.99
N GLN A 39 -0.20 -13.06 11.94
CA GLN A 39 -0.25 -14.53 11.95
C GLN A 39 0.61 -15.19 10.88
N GLN A 40 1.08 -14.43 9.89
CA GLN A 40 1.79 -14.99 8.74
C GLN A 40 3.20 -14.40 8.57
N ASN A 41 3.74 -13.74 9.60
CA ASN A 41 5.09 -13.17 9.63
C ASN A 41 5.35 -12.15 8.51
N TRP A 42 4.33 -11.42 8.09
CA TRP A 42 4.52 -10.20 7.32
C TRP A 42 4.87 -9.07 8.29
N THR A 43 5.80 -8.20 7.90
CA THR A 43 6.17 -7.03 8.71
C THR A 43 5.87 -5.76 7.96
N THR A 44 5.31 -4.77 8.65
CA THR A 44 5.02 -3.45 8.10
C THR A 44 5.91 -2.39 8.72
N ARG A 45 6.23 -1.34 7.97
CA ARG A 45 7.05 -0.20 8.44
C ARG A 45 6.68 1.06 7.69
N LEU A 46 6.64 2.20 8.38
CA LEU A 46 6.57 3.51 7.74
C LEU A 46 7.97 3.91 7.29
N ASN A 47 8.16 4.13 5.99
CA ASN A 47 9.45 4.56 5.46
C ASN A 47 9.61 6.09 5.51
N THR A 48 10.79 6.59 5.14
CA THR A 48 11.12 8.02 5.18
C THR A 48 10.30 8.88 4.22
N ASP A 49 9.64 8.26 3.23
CA ASP A 49 8.76 8.93 2.28
C ASP A 49 7.30 8.97 2.77
N GLY A 50 7.04 8.53 4.01
CA GLY A 50 5.70 8.47 4.59
C GLY A 50 4.83 7.35 4.00
N ARG A 51 5.44 6.27 3.52
CA ARG A 51 4.76 5.13 2.89
C ARG A 51 4.89 3.88 3.75
N VAL A 52 3.80 3.13 3.90
CA VAL A 52 3.81 1.83 4.56
C VAL A 52 4.39 0.79 3.60
N GLU A 53 5.50 0.20 4.02
CA GLU A 53 6.19 -0.91 3.36
C GLU A 53 5.74 -2.24 3.96
N TRP A 54 5.49 -3.23 3.10
CA TRP A 54 5.15 -4.59 3.46
C TRP A 54 6.30 -5.51 3.07
N THR A 55 6.94 -6.11 4.07
CA THR A 55 7.98 -7.12 3.85
C THR A 55 7.39 -8.51 4.11
N PRO A 56 7.46 -9.41 3.13
CA PRO A 56 6.95 -10.78 3.25
C PRO A 56 7.88 -11.64 4.12
N PRO A 57 7.42 -12.82 4.55
CA PRO A 57 8.29 -13.88 5.04
C PRO A 57 9.36 -14.23 4.01
N ALA A 58 10.56 -14.60 4.48
CA ALA A 58 11.73 -14.86 3.62
C ALA A 58 11.47 -15.83 2.46
N HIS A 59 10.63 -16.86 2.65
CA HIS A 59 10.31 -17.84 1.60
C HIS A 59 9.37 -17.30 0.49
N LEU A 60 8.75 -16.14 0.73
CA LEU A 60 7.93 -15.40 -0.24
C LEU A 60 8.63 -14.13 -0.74
N ASP A 61 9.86 -13.86 -0.28
CA ASP A 61 10.61 -12.69 -0.72
C ASP A 61 11.33 -12.95 -2.04
N ARG A 62 10.83 -12.33 -3.11
CA ARG A 62 11.35 -12.47 -4.48
C ARG A 62 11.74 -11.12 -5.08
N GLY A 63 11.93 -10.09 -4.25
CA GLY A 63 12.25 -8.74 -4.72
C GLY A 63 11.05 -7.95 -5.28
N GLN A 64 9.82 -8.37 -4.96
CA GLN A 64 8.62 -7.61 -5.29
C GLN A 64 8.62 -6.22 -4.59
N PRO A 65 7.90 -5.23 -5.14
CA PRO A 65 7.71 -3.93 -4.49
C PRO A 65 7.16 -4.08 -3.06
N ARG A 66 7.68 -3.26 -2.15
CA ARG A 66 7.23 -3.21 -0.75
C ARG A 66 6.04 -2.28 -0.54
N VAL A 67 5.85 -1.31 -1.43
CA VAL A 67 4.77 -0.32 -1.33
C VAL A 67 3.71 -0.59 -2.39
N ASN A 68 2.45 -0.47 -1.99
CA ASN A 68 1.32 -0.50 -2.92
C ASN A 68 1.03 0.91 -3.49
N PRO A 69 1.26 1.16 -4.81
CA PRO A 69 1.01 2.47 -5.40
C PRO A 69 -0.48 2.83 -5.47
N TYR A 70 -1.39 1.87 -5.36
CA TYR A 70 -2.84 2.14 -5.39
C TYR A 70 -3.35 2.87 -4.14
N HIS A 71 -2.57 2.90 -3.06
CA HIS A 71 -2.89 3.65 -1.85
C HIS A 71 -2.37 5.09 -1.86
N GLN A 72 -1.73 5.50 -2.96
CA GLN A 72 -1.18 6.84 -3.14
C GLN A 72 -1.94 7.53 -4.28
N PRO A 73 -2.87 8.48 -3.99
CA PRO A 73 -3.72 9.10 -5.00
C PRO A 73 -2.92 9.72 -6.16
N ALA A 74 -1.76 10.32 -5.87
CA ALA A 74 -0.87 10.90 -6.88
C ALA A 74 -0.29 9.83 -7.83
N ASP A 75 0.16 8.69 -7.29
CA ASP A 75 0.68 7.58 -8.09
C ASP A 75 -0.42 6.93 -8.92
N MET A 76 -1.61 6.77 -8.32
CA MET A 76 -2.79 6.26 -9.01
C MET A 76 -3.21 7.17 -10.16
N LEU A 77 -3.25 8.49 -9.94
CA LEU A 77 -3.54 9.48 -10.98
C LEU A 77 -2.48 9.47 -12.08
N ALA A 78 -1.20 9.40 -11.72
CA ALA A 78 -0.11 9.27 -12.69
C ALA A 78 -0.21 7.98 -13.51
N HIS A 79 -0.60 6.86 -12.90
CA HIS A 79 -0.88 5.60 -13.59
C HIS A 79 -2.04 5.75 -14.58
N PHE A 80 -3.15 6.35 -14.15
CA PHE A 80 -4.30 6.63 -15.03
C PHE A 80 -3.91 7.54 -16.20
N HIS A 81 -3.18 8.63 -15.97
CA HIS A 81 -2.71 9.52 -17.03
C HIS A 81 -1.78 8.83 -18.02
N LYS A 82 -0.87 7.96 -17.56
CA LYS A 82 -0.01 7.16 -18.45
C LYS A 82 -0.86 6.20 -19.30
N ARG A 83 -1.81 5.50 -18.68
CA ARG A 83 -2.70 4.56 -19.37
C ARG A 83 -3.60 5.27 -20.39
N PHE A 84 -4.19 6.41 -20.02
CA PHE A 84 -5.03 7.21 -20.90
C PHE A 84 -4.25 7.69 -22.14
N ARG A 85 -3.04 8.23 -21.95
CA ARG A 85 -2.16 8.63 -23.07
C ARG A 85 -1.72 7.47 -23.96
N HIS A 86 -1.56 6.28 -23.40
CA HIS A 86 -1.25 5.09 -24.21
C HIS A 86 -2.48 4.63 -25.02
N GLN A 87 -3.68 4.74 -24.46
CA GLN A 87 -4.94 4.38 -25.15
C GLN A 87 -5.36 5.43 -26.18
N HIS A 88 -5.06 6.70 -25.93
CA HIS A 88 -5.33 7.84 -26.81
C HIS A 88 -4.03 8.62 -27.05
N PRO A 89 -3.20 8.17 -28.00
CA PRO A 89 -2.04 8.94 -28.43
C PRO A 89 -2.44 10.36 -28.87
N PRO A 90 -1.56 11.36 -28.68
CA PRO A 90 -1.81 12.71 -29.18
C PRO A 90 -2.15 12.68 -30.68
N GLY A 91 -3.33 13.21 -31.05
CA GLY A 91 -3.80 13.26 -32.44
C GLY A 91 -4.76 12.14 -32.86
N THR A 92 -5.17 11.25 -31.94
CA THR A 92 -6.19 10.20 -32.22
C THR A 92 -7.56 10.48 -31.59
N ASP A 93 -7.80 11.69 -31.09
CA ASP A 93 -9.12 12.05 -30.55
C ASP A 93 -10.15 12.03 -31.69
N PRO A 94 -11.34 11.45 -31.48
CA PRO A 94 -12.40 11.48 -32.49
C PRO A 94 -12.79 12.94 -32.77
N PRO A 95 -13.12 13.29 -34.02
CA PRO A 95 -13.63 14.63 -34.32
C PRO A 95 -14.89 14.89 -33.48
N GLY A 96 -14.96 16.09 -32.90
CA GLY A 96 -16.11 16.58 -32.14
C GLY A 96 -17.31 16.94 -33.01
#